data_AF-A0A532D9N5-F1
#
_entry.id   AF-A0A532D9N5-F1
#
_cell.length_a   1.000
_cell.length_b   1.000
_cell.length_c   1.000
_cell.angle_alpha   90.00
_cell.angle_beta   90.00
_cell.angle_gamma   90.00
#
_symmetry.space_group_name_H-M   'P 1'
#
loop_
_entity.id
_entity.type
_entity.pdbx_description
1 polymer ?
#
loop_
_entity_poly.entity_id
_entity_poly.type
_entity_poly.pdbx_seq_one_letter_code
_entity_poly.pdbx_strand_id
1 'polypeptide(L)'
;MKKEIWLYGVAGISGILMWICVSALSGQTEAWDSDLYLFLGIPVLCLVACALGFLEPRQPWRWGIVQILGQAVWMFASQGIGNLWPLGVVAFGLFSIPSIVAAGLGALLAKLHGKMSGTMSV
;
A
#
# COMPACT_ATOMS: atom_id res chain seq x y z
N MET A 1 -11.37 15.65 -7.01
CA MET A 1 -10.11 16.44 -7.10
C MET A 1 -9.37 16.59 -5.77
N LYS A 2 -9.69 17.54 -4.86
CA LYS A 2 -8.89 17.75 -3.62
C LYS A 2 -8.81 16.50 -2.71
N LYS A 3 -9.94 15.82 -2.49
CA LYS A 3 -10.01 14.57 -1.69
C LYS A 3 -9.14 13.45 -2.29
N GLU A 4 -9.22 13.23 -3.59
CA GLU A 4 -8.47 12.16 -4.27
C GLU A 4 -6.95 12.41 -4.19
N ILE A 5 -6.49 13.65 -4.43
CA ILE A 5 -5.07 14.01 -4.30
C ILE A 5 -4.56 13.70 -2.90
N TRP A 6 -5.37 14.02 -1.87
CA TRP A 6 -5.00 13.72 -0.49
C TRP A 6 -4.89 12.20 -0.24
N LEU A 7 -5.82 11.38 -0.77
CA LEU A 7 -5.75 9.93 -0.65
C LEU A 7 -4.52 9.33 -1.36
N TYR A 8 -4.14 9.85 -2.52
CA TYR A 8 -2.89 9.46 -3.19
C TYR A 8 -1.66 9.84 -2.35
N GLY A 9 -1.68 11.02 -1.72
CA GLY A 9 -0.65 11.44 -0.78
C GLY A 9 -0.54 10.48 0.39
N VAL A 10 -1.65 10.12 1.03
CA VAL A 10 -1.68 9.14 2.13
C VAL A 10 -1.14 7.78 1.69
N ALA A 11 -1.57 7.28 0.52
CA ALA A 11 -1.08 6.03 -0.02
C ALA A 11 0.45 6.06 -0.23
N GLY A 12 0.96 7.06 -0.95
CA GLY A 12 2.39 7.16 -1.26
C GLY A 12 3.24 7.33 0.00
N ILE A 13 2.83 8.23 0.90
CA ILE A 13 3.53 8.49 2.16
C ILE A 13 3.52 7.25 3.05
N SER A 14 2.40 6.52 3.13
CA SER A 14 2.35 5.29 3.93
C SER A 14 3.34 4.23 3.44
N GLY A 15 3.56 4.13 2.12
CA GLY A 15 4.59 3.28 1.54
C GLY A 15 5.99 3.69 1.99
N ILE A 16 6.33 4.97 1.83
CA ILE A 16 7.64 5.53 2.23
C ILE A 16 7.89 5.31 3.73
N LEU A 17 6.93 5.69 4.57
CA LEU A 17 7.05 5.57 6.02
C LEU A 17 7.21 4.12 6.44
N MET A 18 6.47 3.19 5.83
CA MET A 18 6.60 1.78 6.18
C MET A 18 7.99 1.24 5.86
N TRP A 19 8.58 1.63 4.72
CA TRP A 19 9.96 1.26 4.39
C TRP A 19 10.93 1.78 5.45
N ILE A 20 10.87 3.09 5.74
CA ILE A 20 11.74 3.73 6.74
C ILE A 20 11.61 3.05 8.10
N CYS A 21 10.39 2.79 8.56
CA CYS A 21 10.14 2.16 9.84
C CYS A 21 10.71 0.74 9.91
N VAL A 22 10.50 -0.09 8.88
CA VAL A 22 11.04 -1.46 8.88
C VAL A 22 12.56 -1.46 8.82
N SER A 23 13.17 -0.65 7.95
CA SER A 23 14.63 -0.52 7.87
C SER A 23 15.21 -0.06 9.21
N ALA A 24 14.61 0.95 9.84
CA ALA A 24 15.07 1.47 11.14
C ALA A 24 14.92 0.44 12.28
N LEU A 25 13.83 -0.31 12.32
CA LEU A 25 13.57 -1.31 13.37
C LEU A 25 14.41 -2.58 13.22
N SER A 26 14.70 -2.98 11.98
CA SER A 26 15.47 -4.20 11.68
C SER A 26 16.99 -3.97 11.63
N GLY A 27 17.42 -2.71 11.47
CA GLY A 27 18.82 -2.38 11.18
C GLY A 27 19.24 -2.69 9.74
N GLN A 28 18.33 -3.16 8.88
CA GLN A 28 18.62 -3.47 7.48
C GLN A 28 18.47 -2.24 6.59
N THR A 29 19.30 -2.19 5.54
CA THR A 29 19.23 -1.14 4.52
C THR A 29 17.94 -1.24 3.70
N GLU A 30 17.68 -2.43 3.12
CA GLU A 30 16.46 -2.70 2.38
C GLU A 30 15.41 -3.27 3.32
N ALA A 31 14.21 -2.70 3.32
CA ALA A 31 13.17 -3.11 4.27
C ALA A 31 12.84 -4.61 4.12
N TRP A 32 12.79 -5.11 2.89
CA TRP A 32 12.47 -6.51 2.58
C TRP A 32 13.55 -7.52 2.98
N ASP A 33 14.74 -7.08 3.37
CA ASP A 33 15.80 -7.99 3.87
C ASP A 33 15.50 -8.47 5.29
N SER A 34 14.49 -7.88 5.94
CA SER A 34 14.02 -8.29 7.25
C SER A 34 12.69 -9.03 7.17
N ASP A 35 12.57 -10.10 7.94
CA ASP A 35 11.29 -10.79 8.19
C ASP A 35 10.21 -9.83 8.73
N LEU A 36 10.61 -8.74 9.41
CA LEU A 36 9.69 -7.69 9.88
C LEU A 36 8.89 -7.07 8.74
N TYR A 37 9.44 -7.04 7.52
CA TYR A 37 8.71 -6.55 6.36
C TYR A 37 7.48 -7.41 6.06
N LEU A 38 7.62 -8.74 6.11
CA LEU A 38 6.52 -9.66 5.85
C LEU A 38 5.53 -9.72 7.02
N PHE A 39 6.02 -9.72 8.27
CA PHE A 39 5.16 -9.87 9.45
C PHE A 39 4.49 -8.58 9.92
N LEU A 40 5.10 -7.42 9.63
CA LEU A 40 4.59 -6.12 10.08
C LEU A 40 4.32 -5.19 8.90
N GLY A 41 5.29 -5.02 7.99
CA GLY A 41 5.19 -4.09 6.87
C GLY A 41 4.00 -4.38 5.95
N ILE A 42 3.96 -5.58 5.37
CA ILE A 42 2.90 -6.00 4.44
C ILE A 42 1.51 -5.94 5.10
N PRO A 43 1.28 -6.48 6.31
CA PRO A 43 -0.01 -6.37 6.99
C PRO A 43 -0.46 -4.91 7.21
N VAL A 44 0.43 -4.03 7.67
CA VAL A 44 0.10 -2.60 7.88
C VAL A 44 -0.28 -1.93 6.56
N LEU A 45 0.48 -2.18 5.48
CA LEU A 45 0.17 -1.64 4.15
C LEU A 45 -1.18 -2.13 3.65
N CYS A 46 -1.50 -3.41 3.87
CA CYS A 46 -2.80 -3.99 3.53
C CYS A 46 -3.94 -3.31 4.29
N LEU A 47 -3.78 -3.03 5.58
CA LEU A 47 -4.79 -2.32 6.38
C LEU A 47 -5.04 -0.91 5.84
N VAL A 48 -3.97 -0.18 5.52
CA VAL A 48 -4.08 1.16 4.91
C VAL A 48 -4.76 1.08 3.54
N ALA A 49 -4.37 0.14 2.69
CA ALA A 49 -4.95 -0.03 1.36
C ALA A 49 -6.43 -0.44 1.43
N CYS A 50 -6.80 -1.30 2.37
CA CYS A 50 -8.19 -1.66 2.67
C CYS A 50 -9.00 -0.43 3.10
N ALA A 51 -8.49 0.37 4.02
CA ALA A 51 -9.14 1.61 4.45
C ALA A 51 -9.33 2.59 3.27
N LEU A 52 -8.31 2.77 2.43
CA LEU A 52 -8.38 3.63 1.25
C LEU A 52 -9.39 3.09 0.21
N GLY A 53 -9.39 1.78 -0.03
CA GLY A 53 -10.35 1.11 -0.90
C GLY A 53 -11.79 1.21 -0.39
N PHE A 54 -11.99 1.24 0.92
CA PHE A 54 -13.30 1.48 1.53
C PHE A 54 -13.75 2.94 1.34
N LEU A 55 -12.85 3.91 1.53
CA LEU A 55 -13.15 5.35 1.40
C LEU A 55 -13.35 5.80 -0.05
N GLU A 56 -12.65 5.17 -1.00
CA GLU A 56 -12.75 5.41 -2.42
C GLU A 56 -12.73 4.07 -3.19
N PRO A 57 -13.92 3.45 -3.36
CA PRO A 57 -14.06 2.12 -3.98
C PRO A 57 -13.81 2.10 -5.49
N ARG A 58 -13.64 3.26 -6.13
CA ARG A 58 -13.39 3.35 -7.56
C ARG A 58 -11.93 2.99 -7.87
N GLN A 59 -11.74 1.87 -8.60
CA GLN A 59 -10.41 1.38 -9.01
C GLN A 59 -9.46 1.17 -7.81
N PRO A 60 -9.83 0.31 -6.85
CA PRO A 60 -9.13 0.18 -5.56
C PRO A 60 -7.70 -0.36 -5.69
N TRP A 61 -7.39 -1.06 -6.77
CA TRP A 61 -6.05 -1.56 -7.07
C TRP A 61 -4.98 -0.45 -7.09
N ARG A 62 -5.37 0.79 -7.36
CA ARG A 62 -4.46 1.95 -7.39
C ARG A 62 -3.79 2.18 -6.04
N TRP A 63 -4.50 1.93 -4.93
CA TRP A 63 -3.98 2.20 -3.59
C TRP A 63 -2.76 1.33 -3.26
N GLY A 64 -2.81 0.04 -3.58
CA GLY A 64 -1.68 -0.86 -3.40
C GLY A 64 -0.49 -0.52 -4.30
N ILE A 65 -0.74 -0.13 -5.56
CA ILE A 65 0.34 0.29 -6.47
C ILE A 65 1.02 1.56 -5.98
N VAL A 66 0.26 2.56 -5.55
CA VAL A 66 0.80 3.86 -5.12
C VAL A 66 1.66 3.71 -3.86
N GLN A 67 1.28 2.84 -2.93
CA GLN A 67 2.12 2.50 -1.77
C GLN A 67 3.48 1.93 -2.19
N ILE A 68 3.48 0.96 -3.11
CA ILE A 68 4.69 0.33 -3.61
C ILE A 68 5.55 1.31 -4.41
N LEU A 69 4.94 2.19 -5.20
CA LEU A 69 5.66 3.28 -5.86
C LEU A 69 6.33 4.21 -4.83
N GLY A 70 5.66 4.52 -3.73
CA GLY A 70 6.27 5.27 -2.61
C GLY A 70 7.51 4.57 -2.06
N GLN A 71 7.44 3.26 -1.84
CA GLN A 71 8.61 2.48 -1.40
C GLN A 71 9.75 2.50 -2.42
N ALA A 72 9.45 2.26 -3.70
CA ALA A 72 10.44 2.28 -4.76
C ALA A 72 11.13 3.65 -4.87
N VAL A 73 10.37 4.75 -4.78
CA VAL A 73 10.92 6.11 -4.77
C VAL A 73 11.88 6.30 -3.61
N TRP A 74 11.49 5.87 -2.40
CA TRP A 74 12.36 5.99 -1.23
C TRP A 74 13.63 5.13 -1.37
N MET A 75 13.51 3.89 -1.83
CA MET A 75 14.64 2.99 -2.06
C MET A 75 15.64 3.62 -3.04
N PHE A 76 15.17 4.04 -4.22
CA PHE A 76 16.06 4.65 -5.22
C PHE A 76 16.64 5.98 -4.75
N ALA A 77 15.89 6.78 -3.98
CA ALA A 77 16.38 8.05 -3.45
C ALA A 77 17.43 7.87 -2.33
N SER A 78 17.31 6.83 -1.51
CA SER A 78 18.19 6.59 -0.36
C SER A 78 19.41 5.72 -0.69
N GLN A 79 19.30 4.83 -1.68
CA GLN A 79 20.31 3.80 -1.96
C GLN A 79 20.85 3.86 -3.40
N GLY A 80 20.20 4.62 -4.28
CA GLY A 80 20.53 4.66 -5.71
C GLY A 80 20.01 3.44 -6.48
N ILE A 81 20.34 3.38 -7.77
CA ILE A 81 19.97 2.25 -8.64
C ILE A 81 21.10 1.22 -8.59
N GLY A 82 20.94 0.21 -7.73
CA GLY A 82 21.87 -0.91 -7.62
C GLY A 82 21.73 -1.95 -8.73
N ASN A 83 22.67 -2.90 -8.80
CA ASN A 83 22.65 -3.99 -9.79
C ASN A 83 21.41 -4.90 -9.67
N LEU A 84 20.76 -4.92 -8.51
CA LEU A 84 19.56 -5.72 -8.23
C LEU A 84 18.24 -4.99 -8.56
N TRP A 85 18.29 -3.81 -9.19
CA TRP A 85 17.08 -3.07 -9.51
C TRP A 85 16.03 -3.86 -10.32
N PRO A 86 16.39 -4.79 -11.26
CA PRO A 86 15.39 -5.59 -11.97
C PRO A 86 14.68 -6.56 -11.02
N LEU A 87 15.43 -7.14 -10.07
CA LEU A 87 14.86 -7.99 -9.02
C LEU A 87 13.93 -7.17 -8.12
N GLY A 88 14.34 -5.95 -7.75
CA GLY A 88 13.51 -5.02 -6.98
C GLY A 88 12.17 -4.74 -7.66
N VAL A 89 12.15 -4.52 -8.98
CA VAL A 89 10.89 -4.32 -9.74
C VAL A 89 9.97 -5.54 -9.65
N VAL A 90 10.53 -6.75 -9.79
CA VAL A 90 9.74 -8.00 -9.66
C VAL A 90 9.23 -8.17 -8.23
N ALA A 91 10.08 -7.96 -7.24
CA ALA A 91 9.74 -8.05 -5.82
C ALA A 91 8.63 -7.06 -5.45
N PHE A 92 8.76 -5.80 -5.86
CA PHE A 92 7.72 -4.78 -5.69
C PHE A 92 6.40 -5.17 -6.37
N GLY A 93 6.47 -5.76 -7.56
CA GLY A 93 5.29 -6.33 -8.23
C GLY A 93 4.59 -7.37 -7.35
N LEU A 94 5.34 -8.31 -6.78
CA LEU A 94 4.81 -9.35 -5.88
C LEU A 94 4.26 -8.76 -4.57
N PHE A 95 4.99 -7.83 -3.94
CA PHE A 95 4.60 -7.17 -2.70
C PHE A 95 3.38 -6.26 -2.86
N SER A 96 3.07 -5.82 -4.09
CA SER A 96 1.85 -5.07 -4.37
C SER A 96 0.59 -5.94 -4.27
N ILE A 97 0.69 -7.25 -4.54
CA ILE A 97 -0.48 -8.13 -4.68
C ILE A 97 -1.31 -8.18 -3.39
N PRO A 98 -0.74 -8.45 -2.19
CA PRO A 98 -1.53 -8.47 -0.95
C PRO A 98 -2.26 -7.15 -0.70
N SER A 99 -1.59 -6.03 -0.96
CA SER A 99 -2.16 -4.70 -0.76
C SER A 99 -3.29 -4.38 -1.76
N ILE A 100 -3.12 -4.76 -3.03
CA ILE A 100 -4.16 -4.65 -4.06
C ILE A 100 -5.40 -5.47 -3.67
N VAL A 101 -5.20 -6.71 -3.20
CA VAL A 101 -6.28 -7.58 -2.74
C VAL A 101 -7.00 -6.94 -1.55
N ALA A 102 -6.25 -6.44 -0.57
CA ALA A 102 -6.82 -5.77 0.61
C ALA A 102 -7.65 -4.53 0.25
N ALA A 103 -7.16 -3.70 -0.68
CA ALA A 103 -7.93 -2.57 -1.21
C ALA A 103 -9.24 -3.01 -1.89
N GLY A 104 -9.19 -4.12 -2.64
CA GLY A 104 -10.36 -4.74 -3.24
C GLY A 104 -11.40 -5.17 -2.20
N LEU A 105 -10.96 -5.76 -1.09
CA LEU A 105 -11.83 -6.11 0.04
C LEU A 105 -12.47 -4.87 0.68
N GLY A 106 -11.70 -3.80 0.89
CA GLY A 106 -12.22 -2.52 1.38
C GLY A 106 -13.32 -1.95 0.48
N ALA A 107 -13.09 -1.96 -0.84
CA ALA A 107 -14.08 -1.51 -1.81
C ALA A 107 -15.35 -2.39 -1.84
N LEU A 108 -15.21 -3.70 -1.62
CA LEU A 108 -16.35 -4.62 -1.50
C LEU A 108 -17.18 -4.28 -0.26
N LEU A 109 -16.54 -4.08 0.89
CA LEU A 109 -17.19 -3.71 2.14
C LEU A 109 -17.97 -2.39 2.01
N ALA A 110 -17.41 -1.39 1.34
CA ALA A 110 -18.10 -0.12 1.09
C ALA A 110 -19.38 -0.29 0.26
N LYS A 111 -19.35 -1.15 -0.77
CA LYS A 111 -20.53 -1.48 -1.59
C LYS A 111 -21.60 -2.19 -0.78
N LEU A 112 -21.22 -3.15 0.06
CA LEU A 112 -22.14 -3.87 0.93
C LEU A 112 -22.80 -2.94 1.95
N HIS A 113 -22.03 -2.04 2.56
CA HIS A 113 -22.54 -1.04 3.51
C HIS A 113 -23.56 -0.09 2.85
N GLY A 114 -23.26 0.42 1.65
CA GLY A 114 -24.19 1.28 0.90
C GLY A 114 -25.50 0.56 0.52
N LYS A 115 -25.43 -0.72 0.15
CA LYS A 115 -26.62 -1.53 -0.18
C LYS A 115 -27.55 -1.73 1.03
N MET A 116 -26.98 -1.98 2.22
CA MET A 116 -27.77 -2.15 3.45
C MET A 116 -28.48 -0.85 3.86
N SER A 117 -27.78 0.30 3.77
CA SER A 117 -28.38 1.60 4.09
C SER A 117 -29.54 1.98 3.17
N GLY A 118 -29.50 1.59 1.90
CA GLY A 118 -30.61 1.83 0.95
C GLY A 118 -31.79 0.86 1.08
N THR A 119 -31.61 -0.27 1.75
CA THR A 119 -32.69 -1.26 1.97
C THR A 119 -33.54 -0.93 3.20
N MET A 120 -32.98 -0.19 4.17
CA MET A 120 -33.70 0.27 5.38
C MET A 120 -34.52 1.56 5.18
N SER A 121 -34.43 2.19 4.01
CA SER A 121 -35.14 3.43 3.68
C SER A 121 -36.37 3.24 2.79
N VAL A 122 -36.86 2.01 2.63
CA VAL A 122 -38.06 1.65 1.86
C VAL A 122 -39.14 1.10 2.77
#